data_AF-A0A2D5IYW2-F1
#
_entry.id   AF-A0A2D5IYW2-F1
#
_cell.length_a   1.000
_cell.length_b   1.000
_cell.length_c   1.000
_cell.angle_alpha   90.00
_cell.angle_beta   90.00
_cell.angle_gamma   90.00
#
_symmetry.space_group_name_H-M   'P 1'
#
loop_
_entity.id
_entity.type
_entity.pdbx_description
1 polymer ?
#
loop_
_entity_poly.entity_id
_entity_poly.type
_entity_poly.pdbx_seq_one_letter_code
_entity_poly.pdbx_strand_id
1 'polypeptide(L)'
;MRILFAAVLASLIAGAVQAASCGNTSSGFEAWKSDFARTAQQNGVGQAGLTALAQAQYSSRTIAADRNQKSFTYSLDKFMEIRGANVIASQGRKRKASNPQFYASLERIYGVPSGVLITIHGMETGFGNFMGDTQVVSAIVTLAYDCRRSDFFIPHAIGALKLVDQGSITLSTQGARHGELGHTQFLPGNALAYGVDGNGDGRVDFYDLSDAMASTANYLRQKGWQPGQGYQPGEPNYEVLKQWNAATVYQQTIAIVAAKIDS
;
A
#
# COMPACT_ATOMS: atom_id res chain seq x y z
N MET A 1 51.46 54.99 -3.75
CA MET A 1 52.04 53.75 -4.28
C MET A 1 51.14 52.60 -3.87
N ARG A 2 50.66 51.83 -4.85
CA ARG A 2 49.78 50.65 -4.69
C ARG A 2 50.46 49.58 -3.83
N ILE A 3 49.69 48.75 -3.14
CA ILE A 3 49.59 47.29 -3.36
C ILE A 3 48.38 46.77 -2.57
N LEU A 4 47.49 46.10 -3.30
CA LEU A 4 46.34 45.34 -2.82
C LEU A 4 46.78 44.03 -2.18
N PHE A 5 46.08 43.58 -1.13
CA PHE A 5 45.99 42.16 -0.79
C PHE A 5 44.52 41.78 -0.62
N ALA A 6 44.08 40.86 -1.46
CA ALA A 6 42.77 40.23 -1.44
C ALA A 6 42.71 39.18 -0.32
N ALA A 7 41.62 39.19 0.45
CA ALA A 7 41.25 38.09 1.33
C ALA A 7 40.03 37.39 0.74
N VAL A 8 40.27 36.19 0.19
CA VAL A 8 39.27 35.20 -0.20
C VAL A 8 38.69 34.61 1.09
N LEU A 9 37.36 34.69 1.27
CA LEU A 9 36.67 33.82 2.21
C LEU A 9 35.68 32.95 1.44
N ALA A 10 35.88 31.64 1.60
CA ALA A 10 35.25 30.57 0.86
C ALA A 10 33.74 30.49 1.10
N SER A 11 32.98 30.51 0.00
CA SER A 11 31.58 30.10 -0.03
C SER A 11 31.51 28.61 0.30
N LEU A 12 30.88 28.26 1.41
CA LEU A 12 30.40 26.89 1.65
C LEU A 12 29.27 26.62 0.65
N ILE A 13 29.61 25.98 -0.46
CA ILE A 13 28.62 25.43 -1.39
C ILE A 13 27.94 24.27 -0.66
N ALA A 14 26.72 24.49 -0.21
CA ALA A 14 25.83 23.41 0.20
C ALA A 14 25.71 22.42 -0.98
N GLY A 15 26.18 21.19 -0.79
CA GLY A 15 26.06 20.15 -1.80
C GLY A 15 24.58 19.94 -2.10
N ALA A 16 24.18 20.17 -3.35
CA ALA A 16 22.89 19.73 -3.84
C ALA A 16 22.83 18.20 -3.69
N VAL A 17 21.93 17.71 -2.85
CA VAL A 17 21.55 16.30 -2.84
C VAL A 17 20.94 16.05 -4.22
N GLN A 18 21.71 15.46 -5.14
CA GLN A 18 21.17 15.05 -6.42
C GLN A 18 20.10 14.01 -6.15
N ALA A 19 18.85 14.34 -6.46
CA ALA A 19 17.79 13.34 -6.52
C ALA A 19 18.29 12.19 -7.40
N ALA A 20 18.16 10.95 -6.93
CA ALA A 20 18.49 9.79 -7.74
C ALA A 20 17.73 9.89 -9.07
N SER A 21 18.46 9.87 -10.18
CA SER A 21 17.90 10.07 -11.52
C SER A 21 16.90 8.96 -11.83
N CYS A 22 15.61 9.27 -11.88
CA CYS A 22 14.58 8.35 -12.36
C CYS A 22 14.81 8.03 -13.85
N GLY A 23 14.20 6.94 -14.35
CA GLY A 23 14.23 6.60 -15.76
C GLY A 23 12.96 5.90 -16.22
N ASN A 24 12.74 5.81 -17.53
CA ASN A 24 11.48 5.30 -18.09
C ASN A 24 11.60 3.94 -18.79
N THR A 25 12.80 3.33 -18.75
CA THR A 25 13.17 2.06 -19.40
C THR A 25 14.16 1.28 -18.52
N SER A 26 14.30 -0.02 -18.76
CA SER A 26 15.20 -0.88 -17.97
C SER A 26 16.69 -0.51 -18.05
N SER A 27 17.14 0.26 -19.04
CA SER A 27 18.56 0.51 -19.30
C SER A 27 19.28 1.23 -18.15
N GLY A 28 18.59 2.08 -17.39
CA GLY A 28 19.15 2.80 -16.25
C GLY A 28 18.87 2.16 -14.88
N PHE A 29 18.12 1.05 -14.84
CA PHE A 29 17.58 0.51 -13.59
C PHE A 29 18.69 0.01 -12.64
N GLU A 30 19.68 -0.72 -13.16
CA GLU A 30 20.78 -1.24 -12.33
C GLU A 30 21.65 -0.14 -11.72
N ALA A 31 21.99 0.89 -12.52
CA ALA A 31 22.73 2.05 -12.03
C ALA A 31 21.92 2.81 -10.97
N TRP A 32 20.63 3.04 -11.23
CA TRP A 32 19.74 3.71 -10.28
C TRP A 32 19.61 2.94 -8.97
N LYS A 33 19.49 1.61 -8.98
CA LYS A 33 19.43 0.81 -7.74
C LYS A 33 20.68 1.00 -6.88
N SER A 34 21.86 1.05 -7.51
CA SER A 34 23.13 1.31 -6.82
C SER A 34 23.12 2.69 -6.15
N ASP A 35 22.62 3.72 -6.84
CA ASP A 35 22.49 5.05 -6.26
C ASP A 35 21.42 5.12 -5.16
N PHE A 36 20.27 4.51 -5.39
CA PHE A 36 19.14 4.46 -4.46
C PHE A 36 19.49 3.70 -3.18
N ALA A 37 20.44 2.77 -3.21
CA ALA A 37 20.92 2.06 -2.02
C ALA A 37 21.39 3.03 -0.92
N ARG A 38 22.01 4.16 -1.27
CA ARG A 38 22.40 5.20 -0.30
C ARG A 38 21.18 5.83 0.37
N THR A 39 20.16 6.19 -0.41
CA THR A 39 18.90 6.73 0.10
C THR A 39 18.18 5.70 0.98
N ALA A 40 18.12 4.44 0.55
CA ALA A 40 17.52 3.35 1.32
C ALA A 40 18.23 3.15 2.67
N GLN A 41 19.56 3.09 2.67
CA GLN A 41 20.37 2.95 3.88
C GLN A 41 20.19 4.15 4.83
N GLN A 42 20.19 5.39 4.32
CA GLN A 42 19.92 6.59 5.12
C GLN A 42 18.54 6.59 5.76
N ASN A 43 17.58 5.91 5.13
CA ASN A 43 16.24 5.72 5.68
C ASN A 43 16.13 4.47 6.57
N GLY A 44 17.23 3.81 6.92
CA GLY A 44 17.27 2.69 7.87
C GLY A 44 16.94 1.33 7.26
N VAL A 45 17.13 1.15 5.94
CA VAL A 45 17.14 -0.20 5.33
C VAL A 45 18.44 -0.91 5.71
N GLY A 46 18.32 -2.13 6.21
CA GLY A 46 19.39 -3.01 6.64
C GLY A 46 19.96 -3.87 5.51
N GLN A 47 20.81 -4.83 5.88
CA GLN A 47 21.58 -5.61 4.90
C GLN A 47 20.69 -6.51 4.03
N ALA A 48 19.65 -7.13 4.60
CA ALA A 48 18.78 -8.03 3.85
C ALA A 48 17.96 -7.26 2.81
N GLY A 49 17.42 -6.10 3.20
CA GLY A 49 16.76 -5.15 2.31
C GLY A 49 17.69 -4.63 1.23
N LEU A 50 18.92 -4.22 1.54
CA LEU A 50 19.89 -3.78 0.52
C LEU A 50 20.28 -4.89 -0.45
N THR A 51 20.41 -6.12 0.04
CA THR A 51 20.64 -7.30 -0.81
C THR A 51 19.44 -7.57 -1.71
N ALA A 52 18.21 -7.43 -1.20
CA ALA A 52 17.00 -7.54 -2.01
C ALA A 52 16.87 -6.41 -3.04
N LEU A 53 17.23 -5.17 -2.68
CA LEU A 53 17.31 -4.07 -3.63
C LEU A 53 18.25 -4.44 -4.78
N ALA A 54 19.48 -4.84 -4.50
CA ALA A 54 20.45 -5.22 -5.54
C ALA A 54 19.92 -6.31 -6.48
N GLN A 55 19.19 -7.30 -5.95
CA GLN A 55 18.63 -8.42 -6.72
C GLN A 55 17.28 -8.14 -7.40
N ALA A 56 16.60 -7.04 -7.05
CA ALA A 56 15.32 -6.68 -7.65
C ALA A 56 15.45 -6.56 -9.18
N GLN A 57 14.46 -7.07 -9.92
CA GLN A 57 14.46 -7.04 -11.38
C GLN A 57 13.47 -6.02 -11.92
N TYR A 58 13.80 -5.39 -13.05
CA TYR A 58 12.90 -4.45 -13.70
C TYR A 58 11.61 -5.15 -14.17
N SER A 59 10.46 -4.72 -13.67
CA SER A 59 9.17 -5.32 -13.98
C SER A 59 8.46 -4.59 -15.13
N SER A 60 8.64 -5.10 -16.35
CA SER A 60 7.93 -4.58 -17.54
C SER A 60 6.41 -4.74 -17.42
N ARG A 61 5.93 -5.81 -16.76
CA ARG A 61 4.51 -6.04 -16.47
C ARG A 61 3.93 -4.97 -15.55
N THR A 62 4.67 -4.57 -14.52
CA THR A 62 4.27 -3.49 -13.61
C THR A 62 4.16 -2.17 -14.35
N ILE A 63 5.17 -1.81 -15.16
CA ILE A 63 5.14 -0.60 -15.98
C ILE A 63 3.96 -0.60 -16.96
N ALA A 64 3.72 -1.73 -17.62
CA ALA A 64 2.58 -1.87 -18.53
C ALA A 64 1.24 -1.71 -17.80
N ALA A 65 1.10 -2.22 -16.57
CA ALA A 65 -0.11 -2.06 -15.78
C ALA A 65 -0.31 -0.61 -15.32
N ASP A 66 0.74 -0.01 -14.74
CA ASP A 66 0.73 1.34 -14.18
C ASP A 66 0.39 2.39 -15.24
N ARG A 67 1.03 2.31 -16.42
CA ARG A 67 0.78 3.24 -17.53
C ARG A 67 -0.57 3.05 -18.22
N ASN A 68 -1.20 1.87 -18.07
CA ASN A 68 -2.54 1.58 -18.59
C ASN A 68 -3.66 1.80 -17.56
N GLN A 69 -3.34 2.24 -16.34
CA GLN A 69 -4.35 2.54 -15.34
C GLN A 69 -5.22 3.71 -15.80
N LYS A 70 -6.53 3.46 -15.95
CA LYS A 70 -7.52 4.47 -16.31
C LYS A 70 -8.44 4.73 -15.13
N SER A 71 -8.87 5.98 -14.97
CA SER A 71 -9.92 6.33 -14.01
C SER A 71 -11.21 5.57 -14.33
N PHE A 72 -11.97 5.21 -13.29
CA PHE A 72 -13.29 4.62 -13.49
C PHE A 72 -14.22 5.64 -14.13
N THR A 73 -14.75 5.31 -15.32
CA THR A 73 -15.74 6.13 -16.04
C THR A 73 -17.15 5.53 -16.01
N TYR A 74 -17.36 4.50 -15.19
CA TYR A 74 -18.64 3.81 -15.05
C TYR A 74 -19.59 4.57 -14.12
N SER A 75 -20.90 4.42 -14.35
CA SER A 75 -21.90 4.73 -13.32
C SER A 75 -21.68 3.84 -12.09
N LEU A 76 -22.17 4.28 -10.93
CA LEU A 76 -22.06 3.50 -9.69
C LEU A 76 -22.67 2.10 -9.84
N ASP A 77 -23.88 1.99 -10.41
CA ASP A 77 -24.55 0.71 -10.62
C ASP A 77 -23.72 -0.24 -11.49
N LYS A 78 -23.16 0.28 -12.60
CA LYS A 78 -22.33 -0.53 -13.48
C LYS A 78 -21.02 -0.95 -12.80
N PHE A 79 -20.43 -0.05 -12.00
CA PHE A 79 -19.24 -0.36 -11.22
C PHE A 79 -19.54 -1.47 -10.19
N MET A 80 -20.64 -1.38 -9.44
CA MET A 80 -21.05 -2.40 -8.46
C MET A 80 -21.36 -3.74 -9.12
N GLU A 81 -21.99 -3.75 -10.29
CA GLU A 81 -22.22 -4.96 -11.09
C GLU A 81 -20.90 -5.64 -11.47
N ILE A 82 -19.96 -4.88 -12.08
CA ILE A 82 -18.65 -5.38 -12.51
C ILE A 82 -17.83 -5.89 -11.32
N ARG A 83 -17.87 -5.19 -10.19
CA ARG A 83 -17.16 -5.59 -8.96
C ARG A 83 -17.87 -6.68 -8.16
N GLY A 84 -19.01 -7.18 -8.62
CA GLY A 84 -19.73 -8.27 -7.96
C GLY A 84 -20.25 -7.89 -6.57
N ALA A 85 -20.69 -6.64 -6.37
CA ALA A 85 -21.11 -6.09 -5.08
C ALA A 85 -22.14 -6.97 -4.34
N ASN A 86 -23.12 -7.53 -5.06
CA ASN A 86 -24.11 -8.44 -4.46
C ASN A 86 -23.51 -9.78 -4.03
N VAL A 87 -22.54 -10.29 -4.77
CA VAL A 87 -21.79 -11.50 -4.41
C VAL A 87 -20.94 -11.24 -3.16
N ILE A 88 -20.26 -10.10 -3.12
CA ILE A 88 -19.48 -9.67 -1.94
C ILE A 88 -20.39 -9.54 -0.72
N ALA A 89 -21.57 -8.92 -0.85
CA ALA A 89 -22.52 -8.81 0.26
C ALA A 89 -22.96 -10.19 0.79
N SER A 90 -23.37 -11.08 -0.11
CA SER A 90 -23.82 -12.43 0.26
C SER A 90 -22.72 -13.28 0.90
N GLN A 91 -21.54 -13.32 0.30
CA GLN A 91 -20.39 -14.03 0.88
C GLN A 91 -19.90 -13.37 2.16
N GLY A 92 -19.95 -12.04 2.25
CA GLY A 92 -19.53 -11.28 3.40
C GLY A 92 -20.37 -11.60 4.64
N ARG A 93 -21.70 -11.69 4.50
CA ARG A 93 -22.58 -12.16 5.58
C ARG A 93 -22.19 -13.56 6.07
N LYS A 94 -21.94 -14.49 5.13
CA LYS A 94 -21.52 -15.85 5.48
C LYS A 94 -20.19 -15.84 6.25
N ARG A 95 -19.20 -15.10 5.76
CA ARG A 95 -17.88 -14.98 6.42
C ARG A 95 -17.98 -14.36 7.81
N LYS A 96 -18.77 -13.29 7.96
CA LYS A 96 -19.04 -12.67 9.26
C LYS A 96 -19.69 -13.67 10.22
N ALA A 97 -20.69 -14.42 9.76
CA ALA A 97 -21.40 -15.43 10.55
C ALA A 97 -20.54 -16.65 10.90
N SER A 98 -19.57 -17.02 10.06
CA SER A 98 -18.64 -18.13 10.34
C SER A 98 -17.59 -17.78 11.40
N ASN A 99 -17.18 -16.51 11.52
CA ASN A 99 -16.18 -16.06 12.47
C ASN A 99 -16.64 -14.83 13.27
N PRO A 100 -17.78 -14.87 13.97
CA PRO A 100 -18.40 -13.68 14.53
C PRO A 100 -17.56 -13.07 15.65
N GLN A 101 -16.88 -13.89 16.47
CA GLN A 101 -16.02 -13.40 17.55
C GLN A 101 -14.79 -12.66 17.01
N PHE A 102 -14.21 -13.13 15.90
CA PHE A 102 -13.07 -12.50 15.26
C PHE A 102 -13.42 -11.10 14.72
N TYR A 103 -14.50 -10.98 13.94
CA TYR A 103 -14.87 -9.67 13.43
C TYR A 103 -15.37 -8.73 14.54
N ALA A 104 -16.10 -9.26 15.54
CA ALA A 104 -16.51 -8.46 16.69
C ALA A 104 -15.32 -7.99 17.56
N SER A 105 -14.22 -8.76 17.64
CA SER A 105 -13.02 -8.31 18.37
C SER A 105 -12.33 -7.17 17.63
N LEU A 106 -12.18 -7.24 16.31
CA LEU A 106 -11.63 -6.15 15.50
C LEU A 106 -12.46 -4.88 15.64
N GLU A 107 -13.79 -5.00 15.54
CA GLU A 107 -14.70 -3.87 15.70
C GLU A 107 -14.61 -3.26 17.11
N ARG A 108 -14.46 -4.09 18.16
CA ARG A 108 -14.25 -3.59 19.53
C ARG A 108 -12.93 -2.84 19.70
N ILE A 109 -11.85 -3.32 19.08
CA ILE A 109 -10.51 -2.73 19.23
C ILE A 109 -10.40 -1.44 18.42
N TYR A 110 -10.86 -1.44 17.17
CA TYR A 110 -10.62 -0.36 16.22
C TYR A 110 -11.84 0.53 15.98
N GLY A 111 -13.04 0.09 16.33
CA GLY A 111 -14.30 0.78 16.06
C GLY A 111 -14.75 0.76 14.60
N VAL A 112 -14.06 -0.01 13.75
CA VAL A 112 -14.40 -0.17 12.33
C VAL A 112 -15.37 -1.34 12.18
N PRO A 113 -16.58 -1.13 11.62
CA PRO A 113 -17.56 -2.18 11.45
C PRO A 113 -17.04 -3.34 10.59
N SER A 114 -17.44 -4.54 10.99
CA SER A 114 -17.10 -5.79 10.30
C SER A 114 -17.40 -5.74 8.80
N GLY A 115 -18.56 -5.21 8.40
CA GLY A 115 -18.96 -5.09 7.00
C GLY A 115 -18.00 -4.25 6.17
N VAL A 116 -17.38 -3.21 6.73
CA VAL A 116 -16.39 -2.37 6.03
C VAL A 116 -15.14 -3.18 5.70
N LEU A 117 -14.58 -3.89 6.69
CA LEU A 117 -13.38 -4.71 6.52
C LEU A 117 -13.61 -5.83 5.50
N ILE A 118 -14.74 -6.54 5.63
CA ILE A 118 -15.10 -7.64 4.74
C ILE A 118 -15.36 -7.14 3.31
N THR A 119 -15.97 -5.97 3.16
CA THR A 119 -16.19 -5.38 1.83
C THR A 119 -14.87 -5.04 1.15
N ILE A 120 -13.94 -4.39 1.87
CA ILE A 120 -12.59 -4.11 1.36
C ILE A 120 -11.93 -5.42 0.92
N HIS A 121 -11.91 -6.43 1.78
CA HIS A 121 -11.32 -7.73 1.47
C HIS A 121 -11.93 -8.40 0.21
N GLY A 122 -13.25 -8.33 0.07
CA GLY A 122 -13.95 -8.85 -1.11
C GLY A 122 -13.63 -8.07 -2.37
N MET A 123 -13.57 -6.74 -2.29
CA MET A 123 -13.26 -5.89 -3.43
C MET A 123 -11.81 -6.03 -3.88
N GLU A 124 -10.85 -6.08 -2.96
CA GLU A 124 -9.42 -6.11 -3.30
C GLU A 124 -9.00 -7.43 -3.95
N THR A 125 -9.37 -8.56 -3.34
CA THR A 125 -8.78 -9.87 -3.73
C THR A 125 -9.82 -10.98 -3.91
N GLY A 126 -11.11 -10.64 -3.86
CA GLY A 126 -12.17 -11.65 -3.84
C GLY A 126 -12.07 -12.55 -2.61
N PHE A 127 -11.77 -11.95 -1.45
CA PHE A 127 -11.55 -12.66 -0.19
C PHE A 127 -10.29 -13.55 -0.16
N GLY A 128 -9.21 -13.10 -0.81
CA GLY A 128 -7.95 -13.82 -0.90
C GLY A 128 -7.86 -14.83 -2.04
N ASN A 129 -8.88 -14.93 -2.90
CA ASN A 129 -8.88 -15.83 -4.05
C ASN A 129 -7.75 -15.50 -5.05
N PHE A 130 -7.42 -14.22 -5.21
CA PHE A 130 -6.27 -13.80 -6.01
C PHE A 130 -5.65 -12.55 -5.38
N MET A 131 -4.42 -12.68 -4.89
CA MET A 131 -3.63 -11.59 -4.28
C MET A 131 -2.53 -11.05 -5.20
N GLY A 132 -2.50 -11.54 -6.45
CA GLY A 132 -1.51 -11.20 -7.45
C GLY A 132 -0.42 -12.26 -7.64
N ASP A 133 0.38 -12.05 -8.68
CA ASP A 133 1.39 -12.99 -9.19
C ASP A 133 2.73 -12.30 -9.51
N THR A 134 2.92 -11.08 -8.99
CA THR A 134 4.07 -10.21 -9.31
C THR A 134 4.97 -10.07 -8.09
N GLN A 135 6.28 -10.25 -8.25
CA GLN A 135 7.25 -10.07 -7.15
C GLN A 135 7.20 -8.65 -6.60
N VAL A 136 6.82 -8.49 -5.33
CA VAL A 136 6.49 -7.19 -4.72
C VAL A 136 7.68 -6.25 -4.72
N VAL A 137 8.85 -6.72 -4.29
CA VAL A 137 10.08 -5.91 -4.23
C VAL A 137 10.43 -5.40 -5.62
N SER A 138 10.46 -6.29 -6.61
CA SER A 138 10.75 -5.93 -8.00
C SER A 138 9.73 -4.92 -8.57
N ALA A 139 8.43 -5.10 -8.30
CA ALA A 139 7.39 -4.19 -8.77
C ALA A 139 7.52 -2.79 -8.18
N ILE A 140 7.63 -2.68 -6.84
CA ILE A 140 7.63 -1.39 -6.17
C ILE A 140 8.94 -0.61 -6.42
N VAL A 141 10.08 -1.30 -6.50
CA VAL A 141 11.37 -0.71 -6.84
C VAL A 141 11.37 -0.23 -8.29
N THR A 142 10.74 -0.98 -9.21
CA THR A 142 10.54 -0.54 -10.60
C THR A 142 9.71 0.75 -10.67
N LEU A 143 8.65 0.87 -9.88
CA LEU A 143 7.81 2.08 -9.84
C LEU A 143 8.48 3.28 -9.16
N ALA A 144 9.32 3.03 -8.15
CA ALA A 144 10.14 4.08 -7.55
C ALA A 144 11.20 4.61 -8.53
N TYR A 145 11.67 3.80 -9.46
CA TYR A 145 12.56 4.23 -10.54
C TYR A 145 11.84 4.96 -11.68
N ASP A 146 10.56 4.65 -11.96
CA ASP A 146 9.82 5.24 -13.08
C ASP A 146 9.50 6.74 -12.86
N CYS A 147 9.93 7.60 -13.79
CA CYS A 147 9.80 9.06 -13.64
C CYS A 147 8.36 9.55 -13.55
N ARG A 148 7.36 8.75 -13.94
CA ARG A 148 5.95 9.19 -13.95
C ARG A 148 5.44 9.49 -12.55
N ARG A 149 5.83 8.68 -11.56
CA ARG A 149 5.31 8.73 -10.17
C ARG A 149 6.36 8.34 -9.12
N SER A 150 7.65 8.50 -9.44
CA SER A 150 8.77 8.11 -8.59
C SER A 150 8.59 8.54 -7.12
N ASP A 151 8.33 9.82 -6.86
CA ASP A 151 8.18 10.37 -5.50
C ASP A 151 7.09 9.67 -4.67
N PHE A 152 6.00 9.25 -5.30
CA PHE A 152 4.93 8.52 -4.63
C PHE A 152 5.38 7.11 -4.21
N PHE A 153 6.19 6.45 -5.03
CA PHE A 153 6.59 5.07 -4.82
C PHE A 153 7.89 4.89 -4.04
N ILE A 154 8.77 5.89 -3.97
CA ILE A 154 9.98 5.88 -3.14
C ILE A 154 9.71 5.45 -1.68
N PRO A 155 8.76 6.05 -0.93
CA PRO A 155 8.50 5.61 0.44
C PRO A 155 7.99 4.17 0.52
N HIS A 156 7.29 3.69 -0.51
CA HIS A 156 6.85 2.30 -0.58
C HIS A 156 7.96 1.33 -0.95
N ALA A 157 8.93 1.73 -1.79
CA ALA A 157 10.13 0.94 -2.04
C ALA A 157 10.96 0.80 -0.77
N ILE A 158 11.20 1.89 -0.05
CA ILE A 158 11.87 1.84 1.27
C ILE A 158 11.09 0.94 2.23
N GLY A 159 9.75 1.08 2.26
CA GLY A 159 8.87 0.23 3.06
C GLY A 159 9.04 -1.26 2.78
N ALA A 160 9.06 -1.66 1.50
CA ALA A 160 9.26 -3.04 1.09
C ALA A 160 10.62 -3.58 1.52
N LEU A 161 11.69 -2.81 1.35
CA LEU A 161 13.03 -3.25 1.75
C LEU A 161 13.15 -3.43 3.27
N LYS A 162 12.51 -2.57 4.06
CA LYS A 162 12.42 -2.74 5.52
C LYS A 162 11.59 -3.96 5.92
N LEU A 163 10.51 -4.25 5.21
CA LEU A 163 9.74 -5.47 5.43
C LEU A 163 10.57 -6.73 5.11
N VAL A 164 11.51 -6.65 4.16
CA VAL A 164 12.51 -7.71 3.95
C VAL A 164 13.46 -7.82 5.13
N ASP A 165 13.97 -6.70 5.67
CA ASP A 165 14.81 -6.73 6.88
C ASP A 165 14.10 -7.36 8.09
N GLN A 166 12.79 -7.13 8.21
CA GLN A 166 11.94 -7.71 9.26
C GLN A 166 11.59 -9.18 9.01
N GLY A 167 11.84 -9.70 7.81
CA GLY A 167 11.45 -11.05 7.40
C GLY A 167 9.96 -11.23 7.11
N SER A 168 9.19 -10.15 7.03
CA SER A 168 7.76 -10.16 6.67
C SER A 168 7.53 -10.47 5.19
N ILE A 169 8.46 -10.07 4.31
CA ILE A 169 8.42 -10.42 2.89
C ILE A 169 9.82 -10.82 2.39
N THR A 170 9.87 -11.51 1.26
CA THR A 170 11.11 -11.87 0.57
C THR A 170 11.07 -11.40 -0.89
N LEU A 171 12.16 -11.59 -1.63
CA LEU A 171 12.18 -11.34 -3.08
C LEU A 171 11.13 -12.16 -3.84
N SER A 172 10.78 -13.35 -3.34
CA SER A 172 9.80 -14.22 -3.98
C SER A 172 8.36 -13.93 -3.59
N THR A 173 8.11 -13.05 -2.60
CA THR A 173 6.76 -12.67 -2.17
C THR A 173 6.00 -12.04 -3.34
N GLN A 174 4.82 -12.61 -3.66
CA GLN A 174 3.99 -12.20 -4.79
C GLN A 174 2.82 -11.33 -4.34
N GLY A 175 2.57 -10.24 -5.04
CA GLY A 175 1.47 -9.33 -4.80
C GLY A 175 0.88 -8.80 -6.10
N ALA A 176 0.09 -7.75 -5.99
CA ALA A 176 -0.51 -7.12 -7.15
C ALA A 176 0.53 -6.36 -8.00
N ARG A 177 0.07 -5.91 -9.17
CA ARG A 177 0.98 -5.40 -10.21
C ARG A 177 1.74 -4.15 -9.80
N HIS A 178 1.26 -3.36 -8.84
CA HIS A 178 1.99 -2.19 -8.34
C HIS A 178 2.72 -2.46 -7.01
N GLY A 179 2.86 -3.74 -6.63
CA GLY A 179 3.56 -4.14 -5.42
C GLY A 179 2.68 -4.14 -4.16
N GLU A 180 1.37 -4.13 -4.31
CA GLU A 180 0.46 -4.23 -3.18
C GLU A 180 0.46 -5.64 -2.55
N LEU A 181 0.39 -5.71 -1.22
CA LEU A 181 0.56 -6.91 -0.41
C LEU A 181 -0.78 -7.56 -0.04
N GLY A 182 -0.87 -8.87 -0.27
CA GLY A 182 -1.80 -9.78 0.40
C GLY A 182 -3.29 -9.46 0.28
N HIS A 183 -4.04 -9.87 1.31
CA HIS A 183 -5.51 -9.93 1.32
C HIS A 183 -6.20 -8.60 0.98
N THR A 184 -5.63 -7.47 1.41
CA THR A 184 -6.22 -6.14 1.22
C THR A 184 -5.34 -5.20 0.42
N GLN A 185 -4.33 -5.73 -0.28
CA GLN A 185 -3.53 -4.94 -1.23
C GLN A 185 -2.95 -3.65 -0.61
N PHE A 186 -2.30 -3.79 0.55
CA PHE A 186 -1.55 -2.69 1.15
C PHE A 186 -0.31 -2.37 0.33
N LEU A 187 -0.09 -1.09 0.01
CA LEU A 187 1.24 -0.67 -0.47
C LEU A 187 2.29 -0.88 0.65
N PRO A 188 3.52 -1.32 0.35
CA PRO A 188 4.48 -1.74 1.38
C PRO A 188 4.83 -0.67 2.42
N GLY A 189 4.88 0.59 2.03
CA GLY A 189 5.07 1.70 2.98
C GLY A 189 3.91 1.85 3.98
N ASN A 190 2.67 1.58 3.54
CA ASN A 190 1.52 1.53 4.45
C ASN A 190 1.57 0.26 5.30
N ALA A 191 1.95 -0.88 4.72
CA ALA A 191 2.10 -2.12 5.47
C ALA A 191 3.10 -1.97 6.62
N LEU A 192 4.25 -1.34 6.36
CA LEU A 192 5.23 -1.03 7.39
C LEU A 192 4.70 -0.08 8.48
N ALA A 193 3.90 0.92 8.11
CA ALA A 193 3.42 1.94 9.04
C ALA A 193 2.19 1.53 9.87
N TYR A 194 1.34 0.66 9.32
CA TYR A 194 0.03 0.34 9.89
C TYR A 194 -0.18 -1.16 10.14
N GLY A 195 0.81 -2.00 9.82
CA GLY A 195 0.78 -3.43 10.05
C GLY A 195 0.59 -3.78 11.52
N VAL A 196 -0.29 -4.75 11.78
CA VAL A 196 -0.55 -5.28 13.12
C VAL A 196 -0.50 -6.81 13.05
N ASP A 197 0.23 -7.40 14.00
CA ASP A 197 0.20 -8.83 14.30
C ASP A 197 -1.15 -9.13 14.95
N GLY A 198 -2.10 -9.60 14.14
CA GLY A 198 -3.48 -9.84 14.51
C GLY A 198 -3.70 -11.23 15.10
N ASN A 199 -2.80 -12.18 14.82
CA ASN A 199 -2.87 -13.55 15.34
C ASN A 199 -1.99 -13.78 16.59
N GLY A 200 -1.08 -12.86 16.90
CA GLY A 200 -0.20 -12.86 18.07
C GLY A 200 1.04 -13.76 17.94
N ASP A 201 1.47 -14.11 16.72
CA ASP A 201 2.61 -15.01 16.49
C ASP A 201 3.99 -14.30 16.50
N GLY A 202 3.98 -12.98 16.68
CA GLY A 202 5.17 -12.12 16.72
C GLY A 202 5.62 -11.60 15.36
N ARG A 203 4.84 -11.82 14.29
CA ARG A 203 5.12 -11.34 12.93
C ARG A 203 3.89 -10.67 12.34
N VAL A 204 4.13 -9.79 11.36
CA VAL A 204 3.06 -9.22 10.54
C VAL A 204 3.16 -9.84 9.15
N ASP A 205 2.18 -10.65 8.80
CA ASP A 205 2.02 -11.31 7.51
C ASP A 205 0.71 -10.88 6.83
N PHE A 206 0.79 -10.05 5.79
CA PHE A 206 -0.39 -9.60 5.04
C PHE A 206 -1.10 -10.70 4.23
N TYR A 207 -0.51 -11.90 4.16
CA TYR A 207 -1.11 -13.11 3.59
C TYR A 207 -1.83 -13.95 4.65
N ASP A 208 -1.66 -13.64 5.94
CA ASP A 208 -2.57 -14.11 6.98
C ASP A 208 -3.81 -13.22 7.06
N LEU A 209 -4.97 -13.85 7.24
CA LEU A 209 -6.24 -13.14 7.28
C LEU A 209 -6.37 -12.24 8.52
N SER A 210 -5.88 -12.71 9.67
CA SER A 210 -6.02 -12.00 10.94
C SER A 210 -5.24 -10.71 10.92
N ASP A 211 -3.99 -10.79 10.49
CA ASP A 211 -3.07 -9.66 10.34
C ASP A 211 -3.58 -8.67 9.31
N ALA A 212 -4.03 -9.14 8.15
CA ALA A 212 -4.55 -8.25 7.12
C ALA A 212 -5.80 -7.49 7.58
N MET A 213 -6.75 -8.14 8.25
CA MET A 213 -7.96 -7.49 8.75
C MET A 213 -7.65 -6.52 9.90
N ALA A 214 -6.79 -6.91 10.84
CA ALA A 214 -6.34 -6.04 11.92
C ALA A 214 -5.59 -4.80 11.39
N SER A 215 -4.68 -5.00 10.44
CA SER A 215 -3.93 -3.93 9.79
C SER A 215 -4.84 -2.97 9.01
N THR A 216 -5.87 -3.51 8.34
CA THR A 216 -6.87 -2.71 7.60
C THR A 216 -7.71 -1.87 8.57
N ALA A 217 -8.15 -2.45 9.68
CA ALA A 217 -8.89 -1.75 10.72
C ALA A 217 -8.03 -0.66 11.39
N ASN A 218 -6.78 -0.98 11.72
CA ASN A 218 -5.81 -0.04 12.26
C ASN A 218 -5.53 1.12 11.30
N TYR A 219 -5.35 0.83 10.01
CA TYR A 219 -5.16 1.86 8.99
C TYR A 219 -6.32 2.86 8.97
N LEU A 220 -7.57 2.38 8.87
CA LEU A 220 -8.72 3.27 8.87
C LEU A 220 -8.82 4.07 10.17
N ARG A 221 -8.55 3.44 11.32
CA ARG A 221 -8.53 4.10 12.63
C ARG A 221 -7.50 5.23 12.69
N GLN A 222 -6.28 4.98 12.23
CA GLN A 222 -5.21 5.98 12.18
C GLN A 222 -5.45 7.06 11.13
N LYS A 223 -6.24 6.75 10.09
CA LYS A 223 -6.67 7.71 9.06
C LYS A 223 -7.87 8.57 9.46
N GLY A 224 -8.33 8.46 10.70
CA GLY A 224 -9.34 9.34 11.27
C GLY A 224 -10.71 8.70 11.46
N TRP A 225 -10.85 7.37 11.30
CA TRP A 225 -12.10 6.69 11.63
C TRP A 225 -12.49 6.93 13.09
N GLN A 226 -13.75 7.29 13.31
CA GLN A 226 -14.33 7.59 14.61
C GLN A 226 -15.30 6.46 15.02
N PRO A 227 -14.98 5.68 16.07
CA PRO A 227 -15.84 4.61 16.57
C PRO A 227 -17.25 5.11 16.87
N GLY A 228 -18.25 4.32 16.47
CA GLY A 228 -19.66 4.62 16.68
C GLY A 228 -20.25 5.70 15.76
N GLN A 229 -19.45 6.33 14.90
CA GLN A 229 -19.96 7.28 13.90
C GLN A 229 -20.34 6.58 12.59
N GLY A 230 -21.32 7.14 11.89
CA GLY A 230 -21.79 6.63 10.59
C GLY A 230 -20.76 6.79 9.46
N TYR A 231 -20.89 5.99 8.41
CA TYR A 231 -19.99 5.89 7.25
C TYR A 231 -20.72 5.93 5.89
N GLN A 232 -21.97 6.39 5.85
CA GLN A 232 -22.74 6.68 4.64
C GLN A 232 -22.48 8.12 4.14
N PRO A 233 -22.83 8.47 2.89
CA PRO A 233 -22.63 9.82 2.37
C PRO A 233 -23.16 10.91 3.31
N GLY A 234 -22.28 11.84 3.70
CA GLY A 234 -22.59 12.92 4.65
C GLY A 234 -22.29 12.58 6.12
N GLU A 235 -21.92 11.34 6.44
CA GLU A 235 -21.57 10.92 7.80
C GLU A 235 -20.06 11.00 8.06
N PRO A 236 -19.61 11.13 9.33
CA PRO A 236 -18.22 11.47 9.65
C PRO A 236 -17.16 10.51 9.08
N ASN A 237 -17.44 9.21 9.04
CA ASN A 237 -16.46 8.22 8.59
C ASN A 237 -16.45 8.00 7.06
N TYR A 238 -17.39 8.58 6.31
CA TYR A 238 -17.45 8.39 4.86
C TYR A 238 -16.19 8.90 4.15
N GLU A 239 -15.68 10.05 4.59
CA GLU A 239 -14.47 10.66 4.04
C GLU A 239 -13.21 9.84 4.34
N VAL A 240 -13.22 9.01 5.39
CA VAL A 240 -12.10 8.12 5.71
C VAL A 240 -11.96 7.01 4.67
N LEU A 241 -13.05 6.59 4.02
CA LEU A 241 -13.01 5.60 2.95
C LEU A 241 -12.16 6.07 1.75
N LYS A 242 -12.04 7.39 1.53
CA LYS A 242 -11.16 7.98 0.50
C LYS A 242 -9.69 7.65 0.74
N GLN A 243 -9.30 7.47 2.00
CA GLN A 243 -7.94 7.13 2.39
C GLN A 243 -7.58 5.70 1.96
N TRP A 244 -8.58 4.83 1.80
CA TRP A 244 -8.39 3.50 1.23
C TRP A 244 -8.30 3.55 -0.29
N ASN A 245 -9.30 4.17 -0.93
CA ASN A 245 -9.30 4.36 -2.38
C ASN A 245 -9.95 5.71 -2.75
N ALA A 246 -9.22 6.52 -3.50
CA ALA A 246 -9.63 7.88 -3.85
C ALA A 246 -10.83 7.94 -4.81
N ALA A 247 -11.20 6.84 -5.48
CA ALA A 247 -12.32 6.83 -6.41
C ALA A 247 -13.68 6.87 -5.68
N THR A 248 -14.53 7.85 -6.01
CA THR A 248 -15.86 8.01 -5.41
C THR A 248 -16.74 6.77 -5.52
N VAL A 249 -16.76 6.13 -6.70
CA VAL A 249 -17.53 4.89 -6.92
C VAL A 249 -17.06 3.74 -6.02
N TYR A 250 -15.77 3.73 -5.64
CA TYR A 250 -15.21 2.75 -4.72
C TYR A 250 -15.72 2.98 -3.30
N GLN A 251 -15.67 4.23 -2.82
CA GLN A 251 -16.16 4.62 -1.49
C GLN A 251 -17.66 4.35 -1.34
N GLN A 252 -18.45 4.73 -2.35
CA GLN A 252 -19.88 4.45 -2.39
C GLN A 252 -20.17 2.94 -2.33
N THR A 253 -19.41 2.15 -3.10
CA THR A 253 -19.56 0.69 -3.07
C THR A 253 -19.23 0.12 -1.69
N ILE A 254 -18.14 0.58 -1.05
CA ILE A 254 -17.81 0.15 0.33
C ILE A 254 -18.98 0.44 1.26
N ALA A 255 -19.47 1.69 1.29
CA ALA A 255 -20.54 2.09 2.20
C ALA A 255 -21.84 1.28 2.01
N ILE A 256 -22.24 1.07 0.76
CA ILE A 256 -23.46 0.33 0.41
C ILE A 256 -23.33 -1.16 0.75
N VAL A 257 -22.23 -1.80 0.36
CA VAL A 257 -22.05 -3.24 0.53
C VAL A 257 -21.79 -3.58 2.01
N ALA A 258 -21.03 -2.75 2.73
CA ALA A 258 -20.81 -2.91 4.15
C ALA A 258 -22.13 -2.87 4.94
N ALA A 259 -22.99 -1.88 4.68
CA ALA A 259 -24.32 -1.81 5.30
C ALA A 259 -25.16 -3.07 5.02
N LYS A 260 -25.10 -3.61 3.79
CA LYS A 260 -25.74 -4.88 3.46
C LYS A 260 -25.13 -6.08 4.17
N ILE A 261 -23.86 -6.06 4.59
CA ILE A 261 -23.26 -7.17 5.35
C ILE A 261 -23.66 -7.10 6.82
N ASP A 262 -23.80 -5.88 7.35
CA ASP A 262 -24.09 -5.64 8.76
C ASP A 262 -25.60 -5.70 9.11
N SER A 263 -26.48 -5.65 8.11
CA SER A 263 -27.95 -5.86 8.22
C SER A 263 -28.37 -7.33 8.27
#